data_AF-A0A7S3SNL3-F1
#
_entry.id   AF-A0A7S3SNL3-F1
#
_cell.length_a   1.000
_cell.length_b   1.000
_cell.length_c   1.000
_cell.angle_alpha   90.00
_cell.angle_beta   90.00
_cell.angle_gamma   90.00
#
_symmetry.space_group_name_H-M   'P 1'
#
loop_
_entity.id
_entity.type
_entity.pdbx_description
1 polymer ?
#
loop_
_entity_poly.entity_id
_entity_poly.type
_entity_poly.pdbx_seq_one_letter_code
_entity_poly.pdbx_strand_id
1 'polypeptide(L)'
;FAGTGSAGIEALSRGAAECIFVDQAKECVDCCIANAWLGGFMEHEEAAKGCMNERTREAEAPLAMVGGPRAKLQMELHKAQVARQPVGAIQADVIDFLEHPEKYGVVNRTFNLIVASPPYNEVSYRRLCTAFARTELLERDGFLCLEYPRELGILPPVLCAPFEDPEDADDVAAGVPMLHGLRNREYGTTMLAIYSKLPTGARGF
;
A
#
# COMPACT_ATOMS: atom_id res chain seq x y z
N PHE A 1 -4.39 2.94 -5.05
CA PHE A 1 -5.65 3.30 -5.72
C PHE A 1 -6.66 3.64 -4.64
N ALA A 2 -6.49 4.79 -3.99
CA ALA A 2 -7.32 5.19 -2.88
C ALA A 2 -8.65 5.78 -3.37
N GLY A 3 -8.67 6.42 -4.54
CA GLY A 3 -9.87 7.08 -5.06
C GLY A 3 -10.39 8.13 -4.07
N THR A 4 -11.62 7.94 -3.59
CA THR A 4 -12.22 8.81 -2.56
C THR A 4 -11.75 8.50 -1.14
N GLY A 5 -11.01 7.40 -0.94
CA GLY A 5 -10.56 6.93 0.37
C GLY A 5 -11.62 6.16 1.15
N SER A 6 -12.77 5.83 0.56
CA SER A 6 -13.91 5.21 1.26
C SER A 6 -13.53 3.95 2.07
N ALA A 7 -12.75 3.04 1.49
CA ALA A 7 -12.33 1.81 2.16
C ALA A 7 -11.41 2.08 3.36
N GLY A 8 -10.51 3.05 3.26
CA GLY A 8 -9.62 3.42 4.37
C GLY A 8 -10.36 4.17 5.48
N ILE A 9 -11.28 5.07 5.13
CA ILE A 9 -12.16 5.74 6.11
C ILE A 9 -13.05 4.73 6.83
N GLU A 10 -13.58 3.75 6.12
CA GLU A 10 -14.37 2.67 6.72
C GLU A 10 -13.52 1.76 7.64
N ALA A 11 -12.24 1.53 7.31
CA ALA A 11 -11.33 0.82 8.20
C ALA A 11 -11.08 1.63 9.49
N LEU A 12 -10.85 2.94 9.36
CA LEU A 12 -10.65 3.85 10.49
C LEU A 12 -11.90 3.92 11.39
N SER A 13 -13.09 4.01 10.82
CA SER A 13 -14.36 4.03 11.57
C SER A 13 -14.59 2.73 12.37
N ARG A 14 -14.00 1.62 11.91
CA ARG A 14 -14.03 0.30 12.57
C ARG A 14 -12.87 0.08 13.56
N GLY A 15 -12.07 1.11 13.82
CA GLY A 15 -11.01 1.08 14.83
C GLY A 15 -9.63 0.70 14.30
N ALA A 16 -9.37 0.84 13.00
CA ALA A 16 -8.00 0.77 12.50
C ALA A 16 -7.14 1.86 13.16
N ALA A 17 -5.97 1.48 13.68
CA ALA A 17 -5.07 2.40 14.38
C ALA A 17 -4.34 3.35 13.42
N GLU A 18 -4.18 2.94 12.15
CA GLU A 18 -3.49 3.71 11.12
C GLU A 18 -4.05 3.39 9.73
N CYS A 19 -3.92 4.35 8.80
CA CYS A 19 -4.30 4.20 7.40
C CYS A 19 -3.43 5.12 6.52
N ILE A 20 -2.83 4.56 5.47
CA ILE A 20 -2.11 5.33 4.45
C ILE A 20 -2.84 5.20 3.11
N PHE A 21 -3.36 6.31 2.62
CA PHE A 21 -3.98 6.41 1.31
C PHE A 21 -2.91 6.60 0.24
N VAL A 22 -2.96 5.84 -0.85
CA VAL A 22 -2.00 5.98 -1.96
C VAL A 22 -2.75 6.08 -3.27
N ASP A 23 -2.55 7.17 -4.00
CA ASP A 23 -3.13 7.38 -5.32
C ASP A 23 -2.20 8.20 -6.22
N GLN A 24 -2.30 8.03 -7.54
CA GLN A 24 -1.49 8.80 -8.48
C GLN A 24 -2.12 10.17 -8.76
N ALA A 25 -3.45 10.23 -8.78
CA ALA A 25 -4.19 11.47 -9.04
C ALA A 25 -4.17 12.37 -7.81
N LYS A 26 -3.76 13.64 -8.00
CA LYS A 26 -3.68 14.61 -6.90
C LYS A 26 -5.05 14.84 -6.29
N GLU A 27 -6.09 14.89 -7.12
CA GLU A 27 -7.48 15.10 -6.72
C GLU A 27 -7.97 13.99 -5.78
N CYS A 28 -7.56 12.73 -6.02
CA CYS A 28 -7.87 11.61 -5.14
C CYS A 28 -7.15 11.73 -3.79
N VAL A 29 -5.87 12.12 -3.81
CA VAL A 29 -5.08 12.35 -2.59
C VAL A 29 -5.67 13.49 -1.75
N ASP A 30 -5.98 14.62 -2.37
CA ASP A 30 -6.61 15.77 -1.72
C ASP A 30 -7.98 15.38 -1.13
N CYS A 31 -8.76 14.59 -1.87
CA CYS A 31 -10.04 14.06 -1.41
C CYS A 31 -9.87 13.14 -0.19
N CYS A 32 -8.89 12.25 -0.19
CA CYS A 32 -8.59 11.38 0.96
C CYS A 32 -8.22 12.19 2.21
N ILE A 33 -7.40 13.23 2.05
CA ILE A 33 -6.99 14.13 3.16
C ILE A 33 -8.22 14.86 3.71
N ALA A 34 -9.03 15.46 2.83
CA ALA A 34 -10.24 16.18 3.24
C ALA A 34 -11.24 15.25 3.95
N ASN A 35 -11.44 14.03 3.43
CA ASN A 35 -12.35 13.06 4.04
C ASN A 35 -11.82 12.54 5.39
N ALA A 36 -10.51 12.30 5.52
CA ALA A 36 -9.90 11.91 6.78
C ALA A 36 -10.06 12.99 7.85
N TRP A 37 -9.89 14.26 7.48
CA TRP A 37 -10.11 15.40 8.35
C TRP A 37 -11.58 15.56 8.76
N LEU A 38 -12.49 15.61 7.78
CA LEU A 38 -13.93 15.75 8.03
C LEU A 38 -14.50 14.57 8.83
N GLY A 39 -13.92 13.38 8.67
CA GLY A 39 -14.25 12.18 9.42
C GLY A 39 -13.70 12.15 10.85
N GLY A 40 -12.89 13.15 11.26
CA GLY A 40 -12.28 13.22 12.58
C GLY A 40 -11.10 12.25 12.79
N PHE A 41 -10.51 11.76 11.71
CA PHE A 41 -9.38 10.83 11.73
C PHE A 41 -8.03 11.52 11.47
N MET A 42 -8.05 12.80 11.12
CA MET A 42 -6.86 13.63 10.89
C MET A 42 -7.10 15.03 11.47
N GLU A 43 -6.12 15.55 12.20
CA GLU A 43 -6.18 16.91 12.74
C GLU A 43 -6.14 17.97 11.62
N HIS A 44 -6.75 19.13 11.85
CA HIS A 44 -6.81 20.18 10.83
C HIS A 44 -5.43 20.68 10.42
N GLU A 45 -4.51 20.88 11.38
CA GLU A 45 -3.12 21.27 11.12
C GLU A 45 -2.39 20.21 10.29
N GLU A 46 -2.80 18.96 10.42
CA GLU A 46 -2.20 17.85 9.71
C GLU A 46 -2.71 17.76 8.27
N ALA A 47 -4.03 17.92 8.09
CA ALA A 47 -4.64 18.01 6.78
C ALA A 47 -4.12 19.22 5.98
N ALA A 48 -3.90 20.36 6.65
CA ALA A 48 -3.36 21.57 6.04
C ALA A 48 -1.93 21.40 5.48
N LYS A 49 -1.15 20.42 5.96
CA LYS A 49 0.18 20.10 5.43
C LYS A 49 0.13 19.31 4.11
N GLY A 50 -1.05 18.85 3.68
CA GLY A 50 -1.21 18.15 2.42
C GLY A 50 -0.51 16.77 2.39
N CYS A 51 -0.18 16.34 1.17
CA CYS A 51 0.40 15.03 0.85
C CYS A 51 1.75 14.80 1.54
N MET A 52 2.00 13.57 1.98
CA MET A 52 3.26 13.21 2.68
C MET A 52 4.50 13.35 1.80
N ASN A 53 4.37 13.29 0.48
CA ASN A 53 5.49 13.39 -0.46
C ASN A 53 6.28 14.69 -0.35
N GLU A 54 5.60 15.79 -0.05
CA GLU A 54 6.20 17.13 0.01
C GLU A 54 7.11 17.24 1.25
N ARG A 55 6.81 16.47 2.29
CA ARG A 55 7.50 16.47 3.59
C ARG A 55 8.86 15.79 3.54
N THR A 56 8.99 14.72 2.75
CA THR A 56 10.27 14.02 2.56
C THR A 56 11.29 14.92 1.86
N ARG A 57 10.84 15.74 0.89
CA ARG A 57 11.71 16.69 0.15
C ARG A 57 12.15 17.89 1.00
N GLU A 58 11.28 18.44 1.84
CA GLU A 58 11.64 19.57 2.72
C GLU A 58 12.55 19.15 3.88
N ALA A 59 12.43 17.92 4.39
CA ALA A 59 13.32 17.38 5.41
C ALA A 59 14.74 17.08 4.88
N GLU A 60 14.91 16.89 3.57
CA GLU A 60 16.21 16.70 2.92
C GLU A 60 17.00 18.01 2.74
N ALA A 61 16.32 19.17 2.72
CA ALA A 61 16.92 20.44 2.34
C ALA A 61 17.82 21.14 3.39
N PRO A 62 17.72 20.94 4.73
CA PRO A 62 18.58 21.65 5.68
C PRO A 62 19.66 20.83 6.40
N LEU A 63 19.81 19.51 6.16
CA LEU A 63 20.78 18.69 6.91
C LEU A 63 21.99 18.23 6.09
N ALA A 64 22.44 19.07 5.16
CA ALA A 64 23.86 19.12 4.87
C ALA A 64 24.53 19.96 5.94
N MET A 65 24.96 19.37 7.06
CA MET A 65 26.20 19.73 7.79
C MET A 65 26.36 18.99 9.14
N VAL A 66 27.54 18.38 9.29
CA VAL A 66 28.23 17.82 10.48
C VAL A 66 27.80 16.44 11.04
N GLY A 67 28.49 15.39 10.59
CA GLY A 67 29.31 14.57 11.50
C GLY A 67 28.80 13.20 12.00
N GLY A 68 29.22 12.12 11.34
CA GLY A 68 29.41 10.79 11.94
C GLY A 68 28.20 9.83 12.02
N PRO A 69 28.43 8.54 12.34
CA PRO A 69 27.38 7.50 12.35
C PRO A 69 26.19 7.80 13.27
N ARG A 70 26.42 8.53 14.36
CA ARG A 70 25.36 8.95 15.31
C ARG A 70 24.44 10.03 14.76
N ALA A 71 24.95 11.01 14.00
CA ALA A 71 24.11 12.02 13.36
C ALA A 71 23.21 11.38 12.29
N LYS A 72 23.75 10.44 11.50
CA LYS A 72 22.93 9.62 10.57
C LYS A 72 21.84 8.84 11.30
N LEU A 73 22.18 8.12 12.38
CA LEU A 73 21.18 7.37 13.15
C LEU A 73 20.12 8.30 13.77
N GLN A 74 20.51 9.46 14.27
CA GLN A 74 19.60 10.42 14.89
C GLN A 74 18.71 11.12 13.85
N MET A 75 19.20 11.32 12.62
CA MET A 75 18.41 11.73 11.46
C MET A 75 17.43 10.63 11.03
N GLU A 76 17.86 9.37 10.97
CA GLU A 76 16.99 8.23 10.65
C GLU A 76 15.92 8.01 11.73
N LEU A 77 16.27 8.16 13.00
CA LEU A 77 15.32 8.13 14.12
C LEU A 77 14.36 9.33 14.05
N HIS A 78 14.85 10.54 13.75
CA HIS A 78 14.01 11.72 13.60
C HIS A 78 13.05 11.59 12.40
N LYS A 79 13.52 11.09 11.25
CA LYS A 79 12.69 10.73 10.09
C LYS A 79 11.63 9.69 10.47
N ALA A 80 12.02 8.64 11.19
CA ALA A 80 11.09 7.61 11.68
C ALA A 80 10.07 8.15 12.70
N GLN A 81 10.44 9.18 13.47
CA GLN A 81 9.65 9.77 14.55
C GLN A 81 8.73 10.91 14.07
N VAL A 82 9.09 11.60 12.98
CA VAL A 82 8.26 12.63 12.30
C VAL A 82 7.28 11.99 11.30
N ALA A 83 7.53 10.77 10.82
CA ALA A 83 6.71 10.09 9.79
C ALA A 83 5.69 9.07 10.30
N ARG A 84 5.59 8.80 11.61
CA ARG A 84 4.54 7.90 12.17
C ARG A 84 3.23 8.63 12.41
N GLN A 85 2.75 9.33 11.39
CA GLN A 85 1.38 9.79 11.41
C GLN A 85 0.45 8.60 11.17
N PRO A 86 -0.53 8.39 12.07
CA PRO A 86 -1.43 7.24 11.96
C PRO A 86 -2.23 7.33 10.66
N VAL A 87 -2.67 8.51 10.25
CA VAL A 87 -3.42 8.71 9.02
C VAL A 87 -2.66 9.66 8.10
N GLY A 88 -2.53 9.29 6.83
CA GLY A 88 -1.80 10.08 5.84
C GLY A 88 -2.13 9.70 4.40
N ALA A 89 -1.75 10.54 3.45
CA ALA A 89 -1.96 10.29 2.02
C ALA A 89 -0.68 10.56 1.22
N ILE A 90 -0.42 9.73 0.21
CA ILE A 90 0.77 9.70 -0.62
C ILE A 90 0.34 9.78 -2.09
N GLN A 91 0.96 10.69 -2.84
CA GLN A 91 0.72 10.85 -4.27
C GLN A 91 1.74 10.06 -5.09
N ALA A 92 1.42 8.85 -5.52
CA ALA A 92 2.40 7.98 -6.17
C ALA A 92 1.80 7.12 -7.25
N ASP A 93 2.63 6.73 -8.22
CA ASP A 93 2.37 5.49 -8.94
C ASP A 93 2.36 4.34 -7.92
N VAL A 94 1.30 3.54 -7.93
CA VAL A 94 1.10 2.52 -6.88
C VAL A 94 2.14 1.41 -6.98
N ILE A 95 2.59 1.07 -8.18
CA ILE A 95 3.61 0.02 -8.35
C ILE A 95 4.96 0.55 -7.85
N ASP A 96 5.37 1.77 -8.20
CA ASP A 96 6.59 2.39 -7.67
C ASP A 96 6.53 2.52 -6.13
N PHE A 97 5.37 2.87 -5.57
CA PHE A 97 5.20 2.91 -4.11
C PHE A 97 5.33 1.53 -3.45
N LEU A 98 4.76 0.48 -4.03
CA LEU A 98 4.85 -0.88 -3.50
C LEU A 98 6.29 -1.43 -3.56
N GLU A 99 7.04 -1.06 -4.60
CA GLU A 99 8.44 -1.45 -4.82
C GLU A 99 9.43 -0.61 -3.99
N HIS A 100 9.12 0.67 -3.76
CA HIS A 100 10.01 1.65 -3.16
C HIS A 100 9.32 2.58 -2.15
N PRO A 101 8.68 2.03 -1.09
CA PRO A 101 7.96 2.83 -0.10
C PRO A 101 8.84 3.85 0.63
N GLU A 102 10.15 3.60 0.72
CA GLU A 102 11.13 4.49 1.34
C GLU A 102 11.26 5.84 0.64
N LYS A 103 11.05 5.89 -0.69
CA LYS A 103 11.03 7.15 -1.46
C LYS A 103 9.93 8.10 -0.97
N TYR A 104 8.89 7.54 -0.37
CA TYR A 104 7.70 8.24 0.12
C TYR A 104 7.69 8.37 1.65
N GLY A 105 8.81 8.11 2.32
CA GLY A 105 8.93 8.24 3.77
C GLY A 105 8.30 7.09 4.57
N VAL A 106 7.88 6.01 3.91
CA VAL A 106 7.36 4.81 4.55
C VAL A 106 8.50 3.82 4.75
N VAL A 107 9.17 3.93 5.91
CA VAL A 107 10.33 3.10 6.26
C VAL A 107 10.02 2.30 7.52
N ASN A 108 10.35 1.00 7.53
CA ASN A 108 10.11 0.09 8.66
C ASN A 108 8.66 0.14 9.18
N ARG A 109 7.70 0.21 8.25
CA ARG A 109 6.27 0.28 8.53
C ARG A 109 5.57 -0.77 7.69
N THR A 110 4.70 -1.53 8.34
CA THR A 110 3.93 -2.62 7.74
C THR A 110 2.47 -2.48 8.12
N PHE A 111 1.60 -3.10 7.33
CA PHE A 111 0.16 -3.05 7.46
C PHE A 111 -0.39 -4.47 7.51
N ASN A 112 -1.48 -4.64 8.26
CA ASN A 112 -2.23 -5.89 8.34
C ASN A 112 -3.26 -6.05 7.21
N LEU A 113 -3.56 -4.97 6.51
CA LEU A 113 -4.58 -4.90 5.47
C LEU A 113 -4.12 -3.95 4.37
N ILE A 114 -4.15 -4.44 3.14
CA ILE A 114 -4.05 -3.64 1.93
C ILE A 114 -5.35 -3.80 1.15
N VAL A 115 -5.97 -2.69 0.77
CA VAL A 115 -7.12 -2.66 -0.13
C VAL A 115 -6.72 -1.96 -1.41
N ALA A 116 -7.02 -2.58 -2.55
CA ALA A 116 -6.67 -2.06 -3.85
C ALA A 116 -7.84 -2.20 -4.83
N SER A 117 -8.28 -1.07 -5.38
CA SER A 117 -9.27 -1.01 -6.47
C SER A 117 -8.66 -0.26 -7.66
N PRO A 118 -7.80 -0.92 -8.47
CA PRO A 118 -7.14 -0.28 -9.61
C PRO A 118 -8.14 0.14 -10.69
N PRO A 119 -7.83 1.19 -11.49
CA PRO A 119 -8.60 1.57 -12.66
C PRO A 119 -8.38 0.55 -13.79
N TYR A 120 -9.02 -0.62 -13.65
CA TYR A 120 -9.08 -1.76 -14.58
C TYR A 120 -8.06 -1.74 -15.75
N ASN A 121 -8.46 -1.21 -16.91
CA ASN A 121 -7.74 -1.31 -18.17
C ASN A 121 -6.49 -0.43 -18.26
N GLU A 122 -6.21 0.38 -17.24
CA GLU A 122 -5.07 1.30 -17.20
C GLU A 122 -3.87 0.71 -16.45
N VAL A 123 -4.01 -0.49 -15.86
CA VAL A 123 -2.98 -1.11 -15.03
C VAL A 123 -2.65 -2.53 -15.50
N SER A 124 -1.36 -2.85 -15.52
CA SER A 124 -0.91 -4.24 -15.69
C SER A 124 -1.14 -5.02 -14.40
N TYR A 125 -2.18 -5.86 -14.37
CA TYR A 125 -2.44 -6.74 -13.22
C TYR A 125 -1.31 -7.74 -12.96
N ARG A 126 -0.56 -8.16 -14.00
CA ARG A 126 0.66 -8.97 -13.83
C ARG A 126 1.70 -8.25 -12.98
N ARG A 127 2.04 -7.00 -13.34
CA ARG A 127 3.01 -6.19 -12.59
C ARG A 127 2.49 -5.88 -11.19
N LEU A 128 1.20 -5.55 -11.08
CA LEU A 128 0.58 -5.25 -9.79
C LEU A 128 0.58 -6.46 -8.84
N CYS A 129 0.20 -7.65 -9.32
CA CYS A 129 0.25 -8.89 -8.53
C CYS A 129 1.69 -9.22 -8.13
N THR A 130 2.66 -9.02 -9.02
CA THR A 130 4.09 -9.17 -8.70
C THR A 130 4.52 -8.22 -7.59
N ALA A 131 4.13 -6.93 -7.68
CA ALA A 131 4.45 -5.93 -6.67
C ALA A 131 3.83 -6.27 -5.31
N PHE A 132 2.55 -6.68 -5.28
CA PHE A 132 1.91 -7.15 -4.04
C PHE A 132 2.54 -8.42 -3.46
N ALA A 133 2.93 -9.37 -4.30
CA ALA A 133 3.61 -10.58 -3.83
C ALA A 133 4.97 -10.24 -3.20
N ARG A 134 5.69 -9.25 -3.75
CA ARG A 134 7.03 -8.86 -3.31
C ARG A 134 7.06 -7.86 -2.16
N THR A 135 6.06 -6.98 -2.04
CA THR A 135 6.11 -5.88 -1.07
C THR A 135 6.27 -6.38 0.36
N GLU A 136 7.08 -5.66 1.13
CA GLU A 136 7.27 -5.85 2.57
C GLU A 136 6.24 -5.05 3.39
N LEU A 137 5.44 -4.20 2.74
CA LEU A 137 4.40 -3.40 3.39
C LEU A 137 3.28 -4.27 3.97
N LEU A 138 3.02 -5.46 3.43
CA LEU A 138 2.02 -6.38 3.97
C LEU A 138 2.71 -7.38 4.89
N GLU A 139 2.37 -7.34 6.17
CA GLU A 139 2.94 -8.26 7.14
C GLU A 139 2.40 -9.70 6.96
N ARG A 140 3.07 -10.64 7.62
CA ARG A 140 2.62 -12.04 7.69
C ARG A 140 1.24 -12.16 8.34
N ASP A 141 0.41 -13.05 7.82
CA ASP A 141 -1.02 -13.18 8.15
C ASP A 141 -1.85 -11.90 7.84
N GLY A 142 -1.27 -10.91 7.15
CA GLY A 142 -2.00 -9.76 6.63
C GLY A 142 -2.84 -10.11 5.40
N PHE A 143 -3.84 -9.28 5.13
CA PHE A 143 -4.78 -9.47 4.03
C PHE A 143 -4.57 -8.47 2.89
N LEU A 144 -4.64 -8.96 1.66
CA LEU A 144 -4.79 -8.15 0.45
C LEU A 144 -6.21 -8.36 -0.08
N CYS A 145 -6.97 -7.27 -0.20
CA CYS A 145 -8.24 -7.22 -0.91
C CYS A 145 -8.01 -6.52 -2.25
N LEU A 146 -8.07 -7.27 -3.35
CA LEU A 146 -7.83 -6.77 -4.70
C LEU A 146 -9.12 -6.85 -5.52
N GLU A 147 -9.62 -5.70 -5.95
CA GLU A 147 -10.65 -5.63 -6.97
C GLU A 147 -10.02 -5.66 -8.36
N TYR A 148 -10.65 -6.34 -9.31
CA TYR A 148 -10.17 -6.47 -10.68
C TYR A 148 -11.32 -6.75 -11.67
N PRO A 149 -11.15 -6.52 -12.98
CA PRO A 149 -12.25 -6.69 -13.93
C PRO A 149 -12.55 -8.17 -14.15
N ARG A 150 -13.84 -8.53 -14.24
CA ARG A 150 -14.30 -9.92 -14.44
C ARG A 150 -13.74 -10.57 -15.71
N GLU A 151 -13.42 -9.77 -16.72
CA GLU A 151 -12.87 -10.22 -18.00
C GLU A 151 -11.52 -10.93 -17.86
N LEU A 152 -10.77 -10.69 -16.77
CA LEU A 152 -9.53 -11.43 -16.46
C LEU A 152 -9.77 -12.83 -15.90
N GLY A 153 -11.03 -13.24 -15.70
CA GLY A 153 -11.38 -14.52 -15.12
C GLY A 153 -11.09 -14.58 -13.62
N ILE A 154 -10.62 -15.73 -13.13
CA ILE A 154 -10.27 -15.92 -11.72
C ILE A 154 -8.75 -15.76 -11.60
N LEU A 155 -8.29 -14.79 -10.80
CA LEU A 155 -6.86 -14.66 -10.52
C LEU A 155 -6.34 -15.93 -9.82
N PRO A 156 -5.06 -16.30 -10.03
CA PRO A 156 -4.52 -17.54 -9.47
C PRO A 156 -4.72 -17.63 -7.96
N PRO A 157 -5.01 -18.83 -7.43
CA PRO A 157 -5.23 -19.03 -5.99
C PRO A 157 -3.96 -18.80 -5.17
N VAL A 158 -2.79 -18.74 -5.80
CA VAL A 158 -1.53 -18.37 -5.15
C VAL A 158 -0.82 -17.37 -6.04
N LEU A 159 -0.43 -16.21 -5.48
CA LEU A 159 0.44 -15.26 -6.18
C LEU A 159 1.88 -15.47 -5.73
N CYS A 160 2.72 -15.84 -6.69
CA CYS A 160 4.15 -16.03 -6.50
C CYS A 160 4.93 -14.72 -6.71
N ALA A 161 6.16 -14.67 -6.20
CA ALA A 161 7.13 -13.62 -6.48
C ALA A 161 8.36 -14.22 -7.21
N PRO A 162 8.60 -13.85 -8.48
CA PRO A 162 7.73 -13.06 -9.36
C PRO A 162 6.42 -13.78 -9.71
N PHE A 163 5.39 -13.03 -10.10
CA PHE A 163 4.13 -13.60 -10.59
C PHE A 163 4.29 -13.91 -12.08
N GLU A 164 4.38 -15.19 -12.41
CA GLU A 164 4.60 -15.70 -13.76
C GLU A 164 3.28 -15.81 -14.54
N ASP A 165 3.36 -15.51 -15.84
CA ASP A 165 2.27 -15.78 -16.77
C ASP A 165 2.40 -17.25 -17.20
N PRO A 166 1.35 -18.09 -17.09
CA PRO A 166 1.40 -19.47 -17.55
C PRO A 166 1.70 -19.61 -19.06
N GLU A 167 1.62 -18.55 -19.86
CA GLU A 167 2.05 -18.54 -21.27
C GLU A 167 3.56 -18.30 -21.47
N ASP A 168 4.27 -17.76 -20.45
CA ASP A 168 5.72 -17.57 -20.46
C ASP A 168 6.42 -18.88 -20.06
N ALA A 169 6.43 -19.86 -20.97
CA ALA A 169 6.88 -21.25 -20.74
C ALA A 169 8.42 -21.46 -20.66
N ASP A 170 9.19 -20.43 -20.29
CA ASP A 170 10.62 -20.61 -20.04
C ASP A 170 10.82 -21.11 -18.61
N ASP A 171 11.49 -22.27 -18.46
CA ASP A 171 11.81 -23.03 -17.23
C ASP A 171 12.58 -22.22 -16.15
N VAL A 172 11.99 -21.13 -15.65
CA VAL A 172 12.46 -20.38 -14.50
C VAL A 172 11.72 -20.91 -13.27
N ALA A 173 12.45 -21.18 -12.20
CA ALA A 173 11.94 -21.80 -10.99
C ALA A 173 10.64 -21.11 -10.52
N ALA A 174 9.54 -21.88 -10.46
CA ALA A 174 8.24 -21.45 -9.97
C ALA A 174 8.42 -20.49 -8.78
N GLY A 175 8.02 -19.23 -8.96
CA GLY A 175 8.28 -18.16 -7.99
C GLY A 175 7.85 -18.53 -6.56
N VAL A 176 8.38 -17.83 -5.55
CA VAL A 176 8.07 -18.14 -4.15
C VAL A 176 6.60 -17.81 -3.85
N PRO A 177 5.79 -18.72 -3.30
CA PRO A 177 4.38 -18.45 -2.99
C PRO A 177 4.29 -17.45 -1.83
N MET A 178 3.82 -16.24 -2.10
CA MET A 178 3.77 -15.17 -1.11
C MET A 178 2.35 -14.94 -0.58
N LEU A 179 1.36 -14.94 -1.49
CA LEU A 179 -0.03 -14.61 -1.20
C LEU A 179 -0.93 -15.80 -1.53
N HIS A 180 -1.74 -16.22 -0.56
CA HIS A 180 -2.61 -17.39 -0.66
C HIS A 180 -4.06 -16.94 -0.69
N GLY A 181 -4.78 -17.29 -1.76
CA GLY A 181 -6.15 -16.91 -2.01
C GLY A 181 -7.10 -17.58 -1.02
N LEU A 182 -7.94 -16.77 -0.39
CA LEU A 182 -8.96 -17.21 0.55
C LEU A 182 -10.35 -17.15 -0.07
N ARG A 183 -10.61 -16.12 -0.87
CA ARG A 183 -11.91 -15.91 -1.53
C ARG A 183 -11.74 -15.21 -2.87
N ASN A 184 -12.65 -15.54 -3.78
CA ASN A 184 -12.94 -14.81 -5.00
C ASN A 184 -14.45 -14.63 -5.09
N ARG A 185 -14.92 -13.40 -5.31
CA ARG A 185 -16.35 -13.09 -5.36
C ARG A 185 -16.69 -12.14 -6.51
N GLU A 186 -17.72 -12.50 -7.27
CA GLU A 186 -18.27 -11.66 -8.33
C GLU A 186 -19.10 -10.50 -7.76
N TYR A 187 -18.89 -9.31 -8.32
CA TYR A 187 -19.63 -8.08 -8.05
C TYR A 187 -19.95 -7.36 -9.37
N GLY A 188 -21.05 -7.77 -10.02
CA GLY A 188 -21.45 -7.20 -11.32
C GLY A 188 -20.39 -7.44 -12.39
N THR A 189 -19.68 -6.37 -12.79
CA THR A 189 -18.60 -6.43 -13.80
C THR A 189 -17.21 -6.61 -13.19
N THR A 190 -17.09 -6.64 -11.86
CA THR A 190 -15.82 -6.73 -11.14
C THR A 190 -15.75 -8.02 -10.32
N MET A 191 -14.53 -8.35 -9.93
CA MET A 191 -14.19 -9.45 -9.05
C MET A 191 -13.47 -8.89 -7.84
N LEU A 192 -13.72 -9.44 -6.66
CA LEU A 192 -12.96 -9.18 -5.45
C LEU A 192 -12.22 -10.45 -5.04
N ALA A 193 -10.89 -10.42 -5.11
CA ALA A 193 -10.01 -11.42 -4.57
C ALA A 193 -9.53 -11.02 -3.17
N ILE A 194 -9.48 -12.00 -2.26
CA ILE A 194 -8.88 -11.83 -0.93
C ILE A 194 -7.75 -12.83 -0.80
N TYR A 195 -6.55 -12.32 -0.52
CA TYR A 195 -5.34 -13.11 -0.27
C TYR A 195 -4.83 -12.89 1.15
N SER A 196 -4.17 -13.90 1.71
CA SER A 196 -3.38 -13.78 2.95
C SER A 196 -1.89 -13.95 2.66
N LYS A 197 -1.05 -13.12 3.28
CA LYS A 197 0.40 -13.18 3.16
C LYS A 197 0.98 -14.24 4.08
N LEU A 198 1.63 -15.26 3.51
CA LEU A 198 2.33 -16.32 4.25
C LEU A 198 1.53 -16.82 5.49
N PRO A 199 0.30 -17.33 5.29
CA PRO A 199 -0.61 -17.64 6.39
C PRO A 199 0.00 -18.70 7.32
N THR A 200 0.00 -18.42 8.61
CA THR A 200 0.42 -19.33 9.68
C THR A 200 -0.74 -19.85 10.50
N GLY A 201 -1.90 -19.18 10.42
CA GLY A 201 -3.07 -19.45 11.25
C GLY A 201 -3.04 -18.75 12.62
N ALA A 202 -1.98 -17.98 12.93
CA ALA A 202 -1.84 -17.29 14.22
C ALA A 202 -2.89 -16.21 14.47
N ARG A 203 -3.53 -15.67 13.41
CA ARG A 203 -4.58 -14.64 13.52
C ARG A 203 -5.99 -15.18 13.72
N GLY A 204 -6.17 -16.50 13.76
CA GLY A 204 -7.47 -17.15 13.94
C GLY A 204 -8.38 -17.03 12.71
N PHE A 205 -9.02 -18.14 12.35
CA PHE A 205 -10.18 -18.20 11.47
C PHE A 205 -11.33 -18.87 12.22
#